data_AF-A0A1M4M2Y0-F1
#
_entry.id   AF-A0A1M4M2Y0-F1
#
_cell.length_a   1.000
_cell.length_b   1.000
_cell.length_c   1.000
_cell.angle_alpha   90.00
_cell.angle_beta   90.00
_cell.angle_gamma   90.00
#
_symmetry.space_group_name_H-M   'P 1'
#
loop_
_entity.id
_entity.type
_entity.pdbx_description
1 polymer ?
#
loop_
_entity_poly.entity_id
_entity_poly.type
_entity_poly.pdbx_seq_one_letter_code
_entity_poly.pdbx_strand_id
1 'polypeptide(L)'
;MTYCTMICDICSSRKIKNREEIQYKIIDMLKEVNKKYNDIILSPFIVTLGDEWQGLLRYPCDYLNIINFFKKYIPDIKFYVGIGIGDVSIHNFELTVNQLDGPSFYRAREAIKLAKSINSPMIILFDDWDDI
;
A
#
# COMPACT_ATOMS: atom_id res chain seq x y z
N MET A 1 1.65 5.40 -18.63
CA MET A 1 1.82 3.95 -18.27
C MET A 1 0.93 3.73 -17.06
N THR A 2 0.33 2.56 -16.86
CA THR A 2 -0.52 2.38 -15.66
C THR A 2 0.31 1.79 -14.52
N TYR A 3 0.05 2.28 -13.31
CA TYR A 3 0.72 1.88 -12.09
C TYR A 3 -0.32 1.51 -11.02
N CYS A 4 0.15 0.83 -9.98
CA CYS A 4 -0.66 0.43 -8.84
C CYS A 4 0.01 0.90 -7.55
N THR A 5 -0.54 1.95 -6.94
CA THR A 5 -0.16 2.39 -5.60
C THR A 5 -0.99 1.61 -4.58
N MET A 6 -0.31 1.06 -3.58
CA MET A 6 -0.94 0.36 -2.46
C MET A 6 -0.60 1.09 -1.18
N ILE A 7 -1.63 1.46 -0.42
CA ILE A 7 -1.54 2.00 0.94
C ILE A 7 -2.19 1.01 1.88
N CYS A 8 -1.54 0.74 3.00
CA CYS A 8 -2.05 -0.10 4.06
C CYS A 8 -1.97 0.63 5.40
N ASP A 9 -2.98 0.44 6.25
CA ASP A 9 -3.09 1.17 7.52
C ASP A 9 -3.74 0.29 8.60
N ILE A 10 -3.10 0.20 9.77
CA ILE A 10 -3.53 -0.67 10.85
C ILE A 10 -4.86 -0.22 11.47
N CYS A 11 -5.81 -1.14 11.57
CA CYS A 11 -7.07 -0.91 12.27
C CYS A 11 -6.84 -0.61 13.75
N SER A 12 -7.30 0.56 14.24
CA SER A 12 -7.25 0.91 15.67
C SER A 12 -5.84 0.83 16.29
N SER A 13 -4.80 1.22 15.54
CA SER A 13 -3.39 1.17 15.96
C SER A 13 -3.11 1.74 17.36
N ARG A 14 -3.85 2.78 17.77
CA ARG A 14 -3.73 3.42 19.10
C ARG A 14 -4.07 2.49 20.28
N LYS A 15 -4.76 1.36 20.05
CA LYS A 15 -5.12 0.37 21.09
C LYS A 15 -4.07 -0.74 21.24
N ILE A 16 -3.03 -0.75 20.41
CA ILE A 16 -1.98 -1.76 20.43
C ILE A 16 -1.06 -1.53 21.63
N LYS A 17 -0.95 -2.55 22.51
CA LYS A 17 -0.09 -2.50 23.70
C LYS A 17 1.39 -2.63 23.37
N ASN A 18 1.76 -3.58 22.50
CA ASN A 18 3.16 -3.86 22.13
C ASN A 18 3.55 -3.14 20.82
N ARG A 19 3.37 -1.81 20.77
CA ARG A 19 3.51 -1.04 19.52
C ARG A 19 4.91 -1.14 18.92
N GLU A 20 5.95 -1.10 19.74
CA GLU A 20 7.34 -1.20 19.30
C GLU A 20 7.65 -2.56 18.64
N GLU A 21 7.26 -3.66 19.28
CA GLU A 21 7.45 -5.01 18.74
C GLU A 21 6.75 -5.18 17.38
N ILE A 22 5.52 -4.65 17.26
CA ILE A 22 4.75 -4.69 16.02
C ILE A 22 5.40 -3.83 14.94
N GLN A 23 5.97 -2.68 15.31
CA GLN A 23 6.70 -1.84 14.37
C GLN A 23 7.89 -2.58 13.78
N TYR A 24 8.68 -3.27 14.60
CA TYR A 24 9.81 -4.08 14.12
C TYR A 24 9.35 -5.23 13.21
N LYS A 25 8.26 -5.92 13.58
CA LYS A 25 7.66 -6.96 12.72
C LYS A 25 7.22 -6.42 11.36
N ILE A 26 6.62 -5.24 11.32
CA ILE A 26 6.23 -4.59 10.06
C ILE A 26 7.47 -4.21 9.25
N ILE A 27 8.50 -3.63 9.87
CA ILE A 27 9.75 -3.28 9.17
C ILE A 27 10.38 -4.54 8.52
N ASP A 28 10.43 -5.66 9.23
CA ASP A 28 10.99 -6.90 8.69
C ASP A 28 10.09 -7.51 7.60
N MET A 29 8.78 -7.48 7.78
CA MET A 29 7.82 -7.83 6.72
C MET A 29 8.06 -7.01 5.44
N LEU A 30 8.28 -5.71 5.56
CA LEU A 30 8.53 -4.83 4.41
C LEU A 30 9.87 -5.14 3.73
N LYS A 31 10.93 -5.43 4.49
CA LYS A 31 12.21 -5.89 3.89
C LYS A 31 12.02 -7.17 3.07
N GLU A 32 11.30 -8.15 3.62
CA GLU A 32 11.08 -9.43 2.95
C GLU A 32 10.17 -9.30 1.72
N VAL A 33 9.10 -8.49 1.77
CA VAL A 33 8.23 -8.27 0.60
C VAL A 33 8.99 -7.58 -0.52
N ASN A 34 9.79 -6.56 -0.18
CA ASN A 34 10.56 -5.78 -1.15
C ASN A 34 11.61 -6.63 -1.84
N LYS A 35 12.23 -7.57 -1.11
CA LYS A 35 13.17 -8.53 -1.69
C LYS A 35 12.46 -9.55 -2.58
N LYS A 36 11.33 -10.08 -2.12
CA LYS A 36 10.60 -11.18 -2.77
C LYS A 36 9.90 -10.76 -4.07
N TYR A 37 9.36 -9.55 -4.13
CA TYR A 37 8.58 -9.03 -5.26
C TYR A 37 9.30 -7.87 -5.96
N ASN A 38 10.64 -7.87 -5.96
CA ASN A 38 11.45 -6.78 -6.50
C ASN A 38 11.25 -6.54 -8.02
N ASP A 39 10.75 -7.54 -8.73
CA ASP A 39 10.51 -7.53 -10.17
C ASP A 39 9.29 -6.71 -10.56
N ILE A 40 8.32 -6.59 -9.64
CA ILE A 40 7.07 -5.84 -9.83
C ILE A 40 7.01 -4.55 -8.99
N ILE A 41 7.84 -4.42 -7.95
CA ILE A 41 7.92 -3.22 -7.11
C ILE A 41 8.79 -2.15 -7.79
N LEU A 42 8.19 -1.00 -8.12
CA LEU A 42 8.89 0.14 -8.71
C LEU A 42 9.44 1.09 -7.65
N SER A 43 8.71 1.28 -6.56
CA SER A 43 9.20 2.01 -5.38
C SER A 43 8.91 1.16 -4.13
N PRO A 44 9.94 0.82 -3.33
CA PRO A 44 9.81 -0.08 -2.20
C PRO A 44 8.71 0.28 -1.22
N PHE A 45 8.08 -0.75 -0.64
CA PHE A 45 7.20 -0.53 0.49
C PHE A 45 7.98 0.02 1.68
N ILE A 46 7.53 1.15 2.23
CA ILE A 46 8.09 1.74 3.45
C ILE A 46 6.97 2.16 4.39
N VAL A 47 7.29 2.29 5.68
CA VAL A 47 6.42 2.95 6.65
C VAL A 47 6.41 4.45 6.33
N THR A 48 5.23 5.02 6.14
CA THR A 48 5.02 6.44 5.83
C THR A 48 4.57 7.25 7.04
N LEU A 49 3.67 6.68 7.84
CA LEU A 49 3.12 7.33 9.03
C LEU A 49 2.85 6.29 10.12
N GLY A 50 3.86 5.93 10.92
CA GLY A 50 3.70 5.04 12.09
C GLY A 50 3.06 3.68 11.77
N ASP A 51 1.74 3.64 11.75
CA ASP A 51 0.85 2.53 11.40
C ASP A 51 0.46 2.42 9.91
N GLU A 52 0.90 3.35 9.06
CA GLU A 52 0.70 3.32 7.61
C GLU A 52 1.98 2.88 6.87
N TRP A 53 1.83 2.04 5.85
CA TRP A 53 2.86 1.78 4.86
C TRP A 53 2.33 1.88 3.44
N GLN A 54 3.21 2.24 2.52
CA GLN A 54 2.89 2.52 1.11
C GLN A 54 3.94 1.92 0.19
N GLY A 55 3.54 1.47 -1.01
CA GLY A 55 4.43 1.01 -2.07
C GLY A 55 3.86 1.31 -3.47
N LEU A 56 4.73 1.30 -4.48
CA LEU A 56 4.35 1.48 -5.90
C LEU A 56 4.72 0.23 -6.70
N LEU A 57 3.75 -0.29 -7.45
CA LEU A 57 3.88 -1.50 -8.28
C LEU A 57 3.69 -1.16 -9.76
N ARG A 58 4.34 -1.94 -10.63
CA ARG A 58 4.01 -1.97 -12.07
C ARG A 58 2.61 -2.57 -12.25
N TYR A 59 1.78 -2.02 -13.12
CA TYR A 59 0.47 -2.60 -13.45
C TYR A 59 0.50 -3.25 -14.86
N PRO A 60 -0.16 -4.41 -15.07
CA PRO A 60 -0.85 -5.25 -14.08
C PRO A 60 0.13 -5.92 -13.09
N CYS A 61 -0.32 -6.16 -11.87
CA CYS A 61 0.44 -6.88 -10.83
C CYS A 61 -0.45 -7.78 -9.98
N ASP A 62 0.18 -8.73 -9.31
CA ASP A 62 -0.45 -9.61 -8.33
C ASP A 62 -0.44 -9.00 -6.93
N TYR A 63 -1.16 -7.89 -6.78
CA TYR A 63 -1.31 -7.20 -5.50
C TYR A 63 -1.95 -8.08 -4.41
N LEU A 64 -2.77 -9.08 -4.80
CA LEU A 64 -3.39 -10.03 -3.87
C LEU A 64 -2.34 -10.90 -3.16
N ASN A 65 -1.32 -11.36 -3.88
CA ASN A 65 -0.23 -12.14 -3.28
C ASN A 65 0.65 -11.30 -2.32
N ILE A 66 0.82 -10.01 -2.59
CA ILE A 66 1.47 -9.08 -1.65
C ILE A 66 0.61 -8.90 -0.38
N ILE A 67 -0.70 -8.68 -0.52
CA ILE A 67 -1.59 -8.54 0.63
C ILE A 67 -1.65 -9.83 1.45
N ASN A 68 -1.71 -10.98 0.79
CA ASN A 68 -1.66 -12.28 1.46
C ASN A 68 -0.32 -12.53 2.15
N PHE A 69 0.78 -12.02 1.60
CA PHE A 69 2.08 -12.04 2.26
C PHE A 69 2.03 -11.24 3.56
N PHE A 70 1.50 -10.02 3.54
CA PHE A 70 1.32 -9.21 4.76
C PHE A 70 0.47 -9.92 5.80
N LYS A 71 -0.71 -10.41 5.42
CA LYS A 71 -1.60 -11.15 6.34
C LYS A 71 -0.94 -12.37 6.98
N LYS A 72 -0.07 -13.08 6.25
CA LYS A 72 0.67 -14.24 6.79
C LYS A 72 1.79 -13.83 7.74
N TYR A 73 2.43 -12.69 7.50
CA TYR A 73 3.56 -12.22 8.31
C TYR A 73 3.09 -11.59 9.64
N ILE A 74 1.95 -10.90 9.62
CA ILE A 74 1.34 -10.24 10.79
C ILE A 74 -0.12 -10.70 11.02
N PRO A 75 -0.36 -12.00 11.31
CA PRO A 75 -1.71 -12.58 11.33
C PRO A 75 -2.63 -11.99 12.40
N ASP A 76 -2.07 -11.47 13.50
CA ASP A 76 -2.83 -10.89 14.60
C ASP A 76 -3.17 -9.40 14.40
N ILE A 77 -2.70 -8.80 13.29
CA ILE A 77 -2.88 -7.38 13.00
C ILE A 77 -3.88 -7.21 11.86
N LYS A 78 -5.01 -6.58 12.17
CA LYS A 78 -5.98 -6.15 11.17
C LYS A 78 -5.52 -4.83 10.55
N PHE A 79 -5.59 -4.71 9.24
CA PHE A 79 -5.28 -3.49 8.50
C PHE A 79 -6.24 -3.33 7.32
N TYR A 80 -6.44 -2.08 6.92
CA TYR A 80 -7.15 -1.71 5.69
C TYR A 80 -6.17 -1.62 4.53
N VAL A 81 -6.66 -1.87 3.32
CA VAL A 81 -5.89 -1.71 2.08
C VAL A 81 -6.62 -0.76 1.13
N GLY A 82 -5.94 0.30 0.70
CA GLY A 82 -6.38 1.17 -0.38
C GLY A 82 -5.48 0.97 -1.59
N ILE A 83 -6.08 0.56 -2.71
CA ILE A 83 -5.37 0.44 -3.99
C ILE A 83 -5.87 1.52 -4.93
N GLY A 84 -4.93 2.23 -5.56
CA GLY A 84 -5.20 3.16 -6.64
C GLY A 84 -4.49 2.73 -7.91
N ILE A 85 -5.24 2.53 -8.99
CA ILE A 85 -4.71 2.20 -10.31
C ILE A 85 -4.80 3.43 -11.21
N GLY A 86 -3.72 3.78 -11.88
CA GLY A 86 -3.66 4.96 -12.75
C GLY A 86 -2.25 5.38 -13.10
N ASP A 87 -2.11 6.54 -13.73
CA ASP A 87 -0.79 7.11 -14.04
C ASP A 87 -0.09 7.67 -12.77
N VAL A 88 1.19 7.98 -12.91
CA VAL A 88 1.97 8.77 -11.94
C VAL A 88 2.50 10.03 -12.62
N SER A 89 2.61 11.12 -11.88
CA SER A 89 3.15 12.39 -12.38
C SER A 89 4.67 12.46 -12.21
N ILE A 90 5.21 11.84 -11.16
CA ILE A 90 6.65 11.81 -10.87
C ILE A 90 7.22 10.44 -11.20
N HIS A 91 8.15 10.40 -12.16
CA HIS A 91 8.72 9.17 -12.72
C HIS A 91 10.16 8.87 -12.24
N ASN A 92 10.70 9.68 -11.31
CA ASN A 92 11.98 9.37 -10.69
C ASN A 92 11.78 8.37 -9.53
N PHE A 93 11.84 7.08 -9.84
CA PHE A 93 11.63 6.00 -8.87
C PHE A 93 12.81 5.74 -7.93
N GLU A 94 13.91 6.52 -8.03
CA GLU A 94 14.94 6.57 -6.98
C GLU A 94 14.47 7.34 -5.74
N LEU A 95 13.43 8.18 -5.89
CA LEU A 95 12.78 8.85 -4.76
C LEU A 95 12.03 7.86 -3.88
N THR A 96 11.88 8.20 -2.60
CA THR A 96 11.06 7.39 -1.70
C THR A 96 9.59 7.48 -2.11
N VAL A 97 8.83 6.40 -1.90
CA VAL A 97 7.45 6.30 -2.41
C VAL A 97 6.51 7.43 -1.96
N ASN A 98 6.78 8.05 -0.81
CA ASN A 98 6.02 9.19 -0.27
C ASN A 98 6.35 10.53 -0.94
N GLN A 99 7.39 10.59 -1.78
CA GLN A 99 7.76 11.74 -2.62
C GLN A 99 7.22 11.62 -4.05
N LEU A 100 6.72 10.44 -4.43
CA LEU A 100 6.04 10.23 -5.71
C LEU A 100 4.62 10.78 -5.64
N ASP A 101 4.08 11.12 -6.80
CA ASP A 101 2.74 11.71 -6.91
C ASP A 101 2.04 11.32 -8.20
N GLY A 102 0.72 11.52 -8.25
CA GLY A 102 -0.12 11.34 -9.43
C GLY A 102 -1.44 10.60 -9.17
N PRO A 103 -2.26 10.40 -10.22
CA PRO A 103 -3.60 9.81 -10.12
C PRO A 103 -3.68 8.49 -9.33
N SER A 104 -2.70 7.59 -9.52
CA SER A 104 -2.63 6.34 -8.76
C SER A 104 -2.52 6.57 -7.24
N PHE A 105 -1.75 7.58 -6.80
CA PHE A 105 -1.61 7.93 -5.39
C PHE A 105 -2.87 8.60 -4.82
N TYR A 106 -3.49 9.51 -5.57
CA TYR A 106 -4.74 10.17 -5.15
C TYR A 106 -5.83 9.12 -4.90
N ARG A 107 -5.97 8.15 -5.81
CA ARG A 107 -6.91 7.04 -5.70
C ARG A 107 -6.60 6.11 -4.54
N ALA A 108 -5.33 5.75 -4.32
CA ALA A 108 -4.98 4.90 -3.18
C ALA A 108 -5.34 5.57 -1.84
N ARG A 109 -5.12 6.90 -1.74
CA ARG A 109 -5.50 7.71 -0.56
C ARG A 109 -7.01 7.83 -0.40
N GLU A 110 -7.77 7.91 -1.48
CA GLU A 110 -9.24 7.90 -1.43
C GLU A 110 -9.76 6.50 -1.05
N ALA A 111 -9.20 5.46 -1.65
CA ALA A 111 -9.56 4.07 -1.40
C ALA A 111 -9.38 3.69 0.07
N ILE A 112 -8.24 4.05 0.69
CA ILE A 112 -8.02 3.75 2.12
C ILE A 112 -8.99 4.51 3.03
N LYS A 113 -9.37 5.76 2.67
CA LYS A 113 -10.38 6.52 3.40
C LYS A 113 -11.76 5.87 3.30
N LEU A 114 -12.15 5.42 2.10
CA LEU A 114 -13.41 4.73 1.87
C LEU A 114 -13.44 3.37 2.60
N ALA A 115 -12.36 2.61 2.53
CA ALA A 115 -12.20 1.34 3.25
C ALA A 115 -12.47 1.51 4.75
N LYS A 116 -11.87 2.55 5.34
CA LYS A 116 -12.09 2.90 6.75
C LYS A 116 -13.52 3.37 7.05
N SER A 117 -14.13 4.18 6.18
CA SER A 117 -15.45 4.75 6.44
C SER A 117 -16.57 3.70 6.38
N ILE A 118 -16.46 2.72 5.49
CA ILE A 118 -17.44 1.64 5.36
C ILE A 118 -17.00 0.34 6.05
N ASN A 119 -15.87 0.36 6.77
CA ASN A 119 -15.27 -0.80 7.43
C ASN A 119 -15.06 -2.01 6.48
N SER A 120 -14.67 -1.73 5.24
CA SER A 120 -14.27 -2.75 4.27
C SER A 120 -12.76 -3.00 4.39
N PRO A 121 -12.28 -4.27 4.41
CA PRO A 121 -10.85 -4.57 4.54
C PRO A 121 -10.02 -4.05 3.36
N MET A 122 -10.64 -3.88 2.20
CA MET A 122 -9.95 -3.43 0.99
C MET A 122 -10.90 -2.64 0.09
N ILE A 123 -10.38 -1.58 -0.52
CA ILE A 123 -11.01 -0.86 -1.62
C ILE A 123 -9.99 -0.68 -2.73
N ILE A 124 -10.46 -0.81 -3.97
CA ILE A 124 -9.68 -0.58 -5.18
C ILE A 124 -10.41 0.51 -5.96
N LEU A 125 -9.69 1.56 -6.32
CA LEU A 125 -10.16 2.60 -7.22
C LEU A 125 -9.25 2.60 -8.46
N PHE A 126 -9.88 2.60 -9.63
CA PHE A 126 -9.22 2.65 -10.94
C PHE A 126 -10.07 3.52 -11.86
N ASP A 127 -9.47 4.12 -12.87
CA ASP A 127 -10.25 4.76 -13.93
C ASP A 127 -10.72 3.69 -14.92
N ASP A 128 -12.02 3.68 -15.19
CA ASP A 128 -12.61 3.50 -16.53
C ASP A 128 -13.23 4.85 -16.95
N TRP A 129 -12.48 5.95 -16.87
CA TRP A 129 -12.86 7.20 -17.52
C TRP A 129 -12.10 7.29 -18.84
N ASP A 130 -12.47 6.42 -19.78
CA ASP A 130 -12.42 6.83 -21.17
C ASP A 130 -13.45 7.95 -21.31
N ASP A 131 -12.96 9.12 -21.72
CA ASP A 131 -13.76 10.14 -22.37
C ASP A 131 -14.69 9.49 -23.42
N ILE A 132 -16.00 9.45 -23.13
CA ILE A 132 -17.09 9.44 -24.13
C ILE A 132 -18.09 10.53 -23.75
#